data_AF-C4J7H8-F1
#
_entry.id   AF-C4J7H8-F1
#
_cell.length_a   1.000
_cell.length_b   1.000
_cell.length_c   1.000
_cell.angle_alpha   90.00
_cell.angle_beta   90.00
_cell.angle_gamma   90.00
#
_symmetry.space_group_name_H-M   'P 1'
#
loop_
_entity.id
_entity.type
_entity.pdbx_description
1 polymer ?
#
loop_
_entity_poly.entity_id
_entity_poly.type
_entity_poly.pdbx_seq_one_letter_code
_entity_poly.pdbx_strand_id
1 'polypeptide(L)' 'MSSQEVVDFVHKQLKTEDKISSVCEKLLNRCVAPTSGGEGCDNMTVIVVQFKKPALAVATSSAEQSATTAEGMRPKI' A
#
# COMPACT_ATOMS: atom_id res chain seq x y z
N MET A 1 10.18 -8.15 16.34
CA MET A 1 8.77 -7.64 16.45
C MET A 1 7.80 -8.82 16.31
N SER A 2 6.74 -8.89 17.10
CA SER A 2 5.68 -9.91 16.96
C SER A 2 4.73 -9.58 15.80
N SER A 3 3.97 -10.59 15.34
CA SER A 3 3.02 -10.42 14.24
C SER A 3 1.99 -9.31 14.50
N GLN A 4 1.43 -9.23 15.71
CA GLN A 4 0.44 -8.21 16.04
C GLN A 4 1.05 -6.80 16.06
N GLU A 5 2.25 -6.65 16.61
CA GLU A 5 2.96 -5.36 16.59
C GLU A 5 3.23 -4.87 15.16
N VAL A 6 3.52 -5.79 14.23
CA VAL A 6 3.68 -5.44 12.80
C VAL A 6 2.34 -4.99 12.22
N VAL A 7 1.23 -5.69 12.48
CA VAL A 7 -0.10 -5.28 12.02
C VAL A 7 -0.45 -3.89 12.53
N ASP A 8 -0.29 -3.64 13.83
CA ASP A 8 -0.63 -2.38 14.46
C ASP A 8 0.26 -1.24 13.93
N PHE A 9 1.56 -1.51 13.74
CA PHE A 9 2.49 -0.56 13.17
C PHE A 9 2.14 -0.20 11.73
N VAL A 10 1.92 -1.19 10.86
CA VAL A 10 1.57 -0.97 9.45
C VAL A 10 0.25 -0.21 9.35
N HIS A 11 -0.76 -0.60 10.11
CA HIS A 11 -2.06 0.08 10.11
C HIS A 11 -1.97 1.54 10.59
N LYS A 12 -1.08 1.83 11.56
CA LYS A 12 -0.80 3.20 11.99
C LYS A 12 -0.12 4.02 10.89
N GLN A 13 0.92 3.48 10.26
CA GLN A 13 1.67 4.20 9.21
C GLN A 13 0.82 4.44 7.95
N LEU A 14 -0.07 3.50 7.58
CA LEU A 14 -0.98 3.68 6.44
C LEU A 14 -1.96 4.86 6.60
N LYS A 15 -2.14 5.39 7.82
CA LYS A 15 -2.98 6.58 8.06
C LYS A 15 -2.23 7.89 7.86
N THR A 16 -0.89 7.86 7.87
CA THR A 16 -0.04 9.06 7.84
C THR A 16 0.83 9.15 6.61
N GLU A 17 1.18 8.01 6.00
CA GLU A 17 2.02 7.96 4.80
C GLU A 17 1.17 7.90 3.53
N ASP A 18 1.52 8.72 2.54
CA ASP A 18 0.85 8.71 1.24
C ASP A 18 1.28 7.54 0.33
N LYS A 19 2.45 6.95 0.60
CA LYS A 19 3.06 5.89 -0.23
C LYS A 19 3.31 4.64 0.60
N ILE A 20 2.92 3.47 0.06
CA ILE A 20 3.16 2.17 0.68
C ILE A 20 4.67 1.88 0.82
N SER A 21 5.50 2.37 -0.11
CA SER A 21 6.96 2.23 -0.02
C SER A 21 7.51 2.86 1.27
N SER A 22 7.02 4.04 1.65
CA SER A 22 7.41 4.70 2.90
C SER A 22 7.06 3.87 4.13
N VAL A 23 5.91 3.19 4.12
CA VAL A 23 5.50 2.27 5.20
C VAL A 23 6.47 1.07 5.27
N CYS A 24 6.85 0.51 4.13
CA CYS A 24 7.79 -0.61 4.05
C CYS A 24 9.17 -0.22 4.59
N GLU A 25 9.69 0.94 4.17
CA GLU A 25 10.98 1.47 4.65
C GLU A 25 10.96 1.70 6.16
N LYS A 26 9.89 2.31 6.70
CA LYS A 26 9.75 2.53 8.14
C LYS A 26 9.67 1.23 8.94
N LEU A 27 9.02 0.21 8.40
CA LEU A 27 8.96 -1.11 9.05
C LEU A 27 10.33 -1.78 9.05
N LEU A 28 11.03 -1.80 7.91
CA LEU A 28 12.39 -2.34 7.82
C LEU A 28 13.33 -1.60 8.76
N ASN A 29 13.33 -0.26 8.75
CA ASN A 29 14.16 0.56 9.63
C ASN A 29 13.92 0.26 11.11
N ARG A 30 12.69 -0.14 11.50
CA ARG A 30 12.39 -0.51 12.88
C ARG A 30 12.95 -1.89 13.26
N CYS A 31 13.10 -2.78 12.29
CA CYS A 31 13.59 -4.12 12.47
C CYS A 31 15.10 -4.25 12.28
N VAL A 32 15.77 -3.29 11.62
CA VAL A 32 17.23 -3.35 11.39
C VAL A 32 17.97 -3.35 12.74
N ALA A 33 18.88 -4.31 12.91
CA ALA A 33 19.72 -4.38 14.08
C ALA A 33 20.56 -3.08 14.22
N PRO A 34 20.62 -2.44 15.41
CA PRO A 34 21.44 -1.25 15.61
C PRO A 34 22.95 -1.56 15.59
N THR A 35 23.31 -2.82 15.80
CA THR A 35 24.68 -3.34 15.84
C THR A 35 24.73 -4.73 15.24
N SER A 36 25.86 -5.10 14.63
CA SER A 36 26.07 -6.42 14.05
C SER A 36 25.86 -7.55 15.06
N GLY A 37 25.23 -8.64 14.63
CA GLY A 37 25.00 -9.84 15.46
C GLY A 37 23.72 -9.84 16.30
N GLY A 38 22.86 -8.80 16.19
CA GLY A 38 21.54 -8.74 16.82
C GLY A 38 20.38 -9.23 15.93
N GLU A 39 19.17 -9.29 16.48
CA GLU A 39 17.93 -9.54 15.71
C GLU A 39 17.76 -8.47 14.62
N GLY A 40 17.51 -8.90 13.38
CA GLY A 40 17.40 -8.02 12.21
C GLY A 40 18.74 -7.64 11.56
N CYS A 41 19.79 -8.43 11.82
CA CYS A 41 21.07 -8.37 11.11
C CYS A 41 21.09 -9.24 9.83
N ASP A 42 19.94 -9.85 9.48
CA ASP A 42 19.77 -10.69 8.29
C ASP A 42 19.16 -9.91 7.12
N ASN A 43 19.08 -10.57 5.96
CA ASN A 43 18.44 -9.99 4.78
C ASN A 43 16.92 -9.94 5.00
N MET A 44 16.42 -8.78 5.40
CA MET A 44 14.99 -8.57 5.60
C MET A 44 14.31 -8.13 4.29
N THR A 45 13.20 -8.78 3.96
CA THR A 45 12.33 -8.41 2.84
C THR A 45 10.91 -8.24 3.35
N VAL A 46 10.23 -7.17 2.91
CA VAL A 46 8.83 -6.93 3.23
C VAL A 46 8.02 -6.76 1.95
N ILE A 47 6.83 -7.35 1.93
CA ILE A 47 5.83 -7.17 0.87
C ILE A 47 4.53 -6.75 1.54
N VAL A 48 4.02 -5.57 1.20
CA VAL A 48 2.73 -5.07 1.69
C VAL A 48 1.78 -4.93 0.51
N VAL A 49 0.64 -5.62 0.59
CA VAL A 49 -0.43 -5.55 -0.42
C VAL A 49 -1.62 -4.84 0.19
N GLN A 50 -1.96 -3.67 -0.35
CA GLN A 50 -3.16 -2.94 0.05
C GLN A 50 -4.33 -3.31 -0.87
N PHE A 51 -5.33 -3.99 -0.32
CA PHE A 51 -6.56 -4.27 -1.05
C PHE A 51 -7.39 -3.00 -1.22
N LYS A 52 -7.90 -2.77 -2.43
CA LYS A 52 -8.92 -1.75 -2.66
C LYS A 52 -10.20 -2.17 -1.96
N LYS A 53 -10.96 -1.20 -1.44
CA LYS A 53 -12.31 -1.48 -0.95
C LYS A 53 -13.10 -2.16 -2.07
N PRO A 54 -13.85 -3.23 -1.78
CA PRO A 54 -14.73 -3.82 -2.77
C PRO A 54 -15.66 -2.71 -3.27
N ALA A 55 -15.73 -2.56 -4.58
CA ALA A 55 -16.72 -1.67 -5.18
C ALA A 55 -18.09 -2.26 -4.84
N LEU A 56 -18.75 -1.72 -3.81
CA LEU A 56 -20.16 -1.98 -3.58
C LEU A 56 -20.87 -1.58 -4.87
N ALA A 57 -21.65 -2.51 -5.42
CA ALA A 57 -22.38 -2.33 -6.66
C ALA A 57 -23.11 -0.99 -6.65
N VAL A 58 -22.77 -0.16 -7.63
CA VAL A 58 -23.41 1.12 -7.91
C VAL A 58 -24.89 0.85 -8.18
N ALA A 59 -25.77 1.28 -7.27
CA ALA A 59 -27.17 1.52 -7.57
C ALA A 59 -27.36 3.03 -7.77
N THR A 60 -27.80 3.34 -8.98
CA THR A 60 -28.06 4.58 -9.69
C THR A 60 -28.86 5.66 -8.95
N SER A 61 -28.42 6.93 -9.04
CA SER A 61 -29.29 8.05 -9.44
C SER A 61 -28.44 9.19 -10.04
N SER A 62 -28.66 9.42 -11.34
CA SER A 62 -28.00 10.39 -12.22
C SER A 62 -28.38 11.85 -11.96
N ALA A 63 -27.46 12.78 -12.24
CA ALA A 63 -27.62 13.96 -13.12
C ALA A 63 -26.25 14.67 -13.25
N GLU A 64 -25.51 14.45 -14.36
CA GLU A 64 -25.31 15.35 -15.53
C GLU A 64 -24.17 16.39 -15.32
N GLN A 65 -23.36 16.82 -16.30
CA GLN A 65 -22.72 16.28 -17.52
C GLN A 65 -21.79 17.43 -18.01
N SER A 66 -20.59 17.16 -18.54
CA SER A 66 -20.04 17.96 -19.67
C SER A 66 -18.83 17.31 -20.33
N ALA A 67 -18.89 17.32 -21.67
CA ALA A 67 -18.16 16.55 -22.67
C ALA A 67 -16.80 17.19 -23.08
N THR A 68 -15.85 16.54 -23.78
CA THR A 68 -15.86 16.08 -25.20
C THR A 68 -14.53 15.34 -25.50
N THR A 69 -14.53 14.09 -26.01
CA THR A 69 -14.21 13.58 -27.40
C THR A 69 -12.77 13.88 -27.92
N ALA A 70 -11.98 13.00 -28.59
CA ALA A 70 -12.22 11.77 -29.35
C ALA A 70 -10.90 10.96 -29.62
N GLU A 71 -11.05 9.61 -29.78
CA GLU A 71 -10.38 8.66 -30.73
C GLU A 71 -8.82 8.54 -30.79
N GLY A 72 -8.14 7.39 -30.86
CA GLY A 72 -8.46 5.95 -30.99
C GLY A 72 -7.17 5.11 -30.78
N MET A 73 -7.21 3.96 -30.07
CA MET A 73 -7.24 2.57 -30.59
C MET A 73 -5.87 2.10 -31.18
N ARG A 74 -5.14 1.05 -30.73
CA ARG A 74 -5.47 -0.30 -30.20
C ARG A 74 -4.16 -1.04 -29.80
N PRO A 75 -4.04 -1.80 -28.69
CA PRO A 75 -3.15 -2.97 -28.58
C PRO A 75 -3.99 -4.27 -28.57
N LYS A 76 -3.69 -5.41 -29.19
CA LYS A 76 -2.47 -6.21 -29.50
C LYS A 76 -1.84 -6.95 -28.31
N ILE A 77 -2.48 -8.12 -28.10
CA ILE A 77 -2.08 -9.46 -27.59
C ILE A 77 -1.69 -9.54 -26.13
#